data_AF-A0A166BBT0-F1
#
_entry.id   AF-A0A166BBT0-F1
#
_cell.length_a   1.000
_cell.length_b   1.000
_cell.length_c   1.000
_cell.angle_alpha   90.00
_cell.angle_beta   90.00
_cell.angle_gamma   90.00
#
_symmetry.space_group_name_H-M   'P 1'
#
loop_
_entity.id
_entity.type
_entity.pdbx_description
1 polymer ?
#
loop_
_entity_poly.entity_id
_entity_poly.type
_entity_poly.pdbx_seq_one_letter_code
_entity_poly.pdbx_strand_id
1 'polypeptide(L)'
;MPVELAYPSKSEWSSSQREFARFLIEGPTAAIEHFRALWNARPPGLLSRDDSFVALASVLVEHFSDPQENMSDEYKSSGLSLNQLGESFWRATVETKLLLLLLDIMSDPDFLRHDLRLSCAIIPVYAYMVYIWLVEGFDRGEAIRRVLPITTYSELPLELIMPSDLAAEFWLRCEVVWRSLWASRNEFLGRGSVVLPIHVSRLSVLENAVLVTYKLLRDCRNLGLTGRGSYTELVNLSSFLWFLHMRAKGISGQIDDRDHDALMPIIDVHDSSQILEDETFEDYPSTGSSADELAEMIQAVGAEKIVPVFEQVLQNTSAFRSARRLRDVLTTFGLLLYTGEPSFLQAYWGSSMLKALSVALRHCFRDAKTKSRSQDDIFLDIDILVMAALHLQFVDKGLREGALTVHKVQVSDVWSIMEPRELQNDAPHGAHNGDHRTMVGWN
;
A
#
# COMPACT_ATOMS: atom_id res chain seq x y z
N MET A 1 3.18 -23.19 -11.57
CA MET A 1 1.84 -23.43 -10.98
C MET A 1 1.70 -22.47 -9.82
N PRO A 2 0.70 -21.58 -9.82
CA PRO A 2 0.45 -20.70 -8.67
C PRO A 2 0.15 -21.59 -7.47
N VAL A 3 0.90 -21.41 -6.38
CA VAL A 3 0.54 -21.99 -5.09
C VAL A 3 -0.55 -21.08 -4.56
N GLU A 4 -1.78 -21.36 -4.96
CA GLU A 4 -2.95 -20.73 -4.39
C GLU A 4 -2.87 -20.98 -2.88
N LEU A 5 -2.86 -19.91 -2.09
CA LEU A 5 -3.05 -19.98 -0.65
C LEU A 5 -4.52 -20.32 -0.40
N ALA A 6 -4.91 -21.51 -0.83
CA ALA A 6 -6.21 -22.07 -0.57
C ALA A 6 -6.26 -22.27 0.95
N TYR A 7 -6.94 -21.34 1.61
CA TYR A 7 -7.62 -21.68 2.83
C TYR A 7 -8.41 -22.97 2.56
N PRO A 8 -8.40 -23.92 3.51
CA PRO A 8 -9.21 -25.11 3.33
C PRO A 8 -10.64 -24.65 3.05
N SER A 9 -11.20 -25.10 1.93
CA SER A 9 -12.60 -24.79 1.62
C SER A 9 -13.48 -25.18 2.80
N LYS A 10 -14.66 -24.56 2.97
CA LYS A 10 -15.56 -24.93 4.09
C LYS A 10 -15.85 -26.44 4.15
N SER A 11 -15.79 -27.11 3.00
CA SER A 11 -15.92 -28.58 2.90
C SER A 11 -14.76 -29.34 3.56
N GLU A 12 -13.56 -28.77 3.56
CA GLU A 12 -12.33 -29.32 4.14
C GLU A 12 -12.14 -28.98 5.62
N TRP A 13 -13.03 -28.16 6.21
CA TRP A 13 -12.93 -27.82 7.63
C TRP A 13 -13.05 -29.06 8.52
N SER A 14 -12.14 -29.13 9.48
CA SER A 14 -12.20 -30.12 10.56
C SER A 14 -13.45 -29.93 11.43
N SER A 15 -13.78 -30.94 12.25
CA SER A 15 -14.91 -30.87 13.18
C SER A 15 -14.79 -29.70 14.16
N SER A 16 -13.57 -29.41 14.65
CA SER A 16 -13.33 -28.29 15.57
C SER A 16 -13.51 -26.93 14.88
N GLN A 17 -13.10 -26.79 13.62
CA GLN A 17 -13.32 -25.56 12.84
C GLN A 17 -14.81 -25.31 12.60
N ARG A 18 -15.59 -26.34 12.24
CA ARG A 18 -17.05 -26.21 12.05
C ARG A 18 -17.76 -25.89 13.36
N GLU A 19 -17.33 -26.49 14.46
CA GLU A 19 -17.87 -26.21 15.78
C GLU A 19 -17.56 -24.76 16.21
N PHE A 20 -16.33 -24.31 15.99
CA PHE A 20 -15.95 -22.92 16.26
C PHE A 20 -16.73 -21.92 15.40
N ALA A 21 -16.91 -22.20 14.11
CA ALA A 21 -17.72 -21.38 13.21
C ALA A 21 -19.16 -21.24 13.72
N ARG A 22 -19.75 -22.34 14.21
CA ARG A 22 -21.08 -22.31 14.85
C ARG A 22 -21.06 -21.48 16.12
N PHE A 23 -20.03 -21.59 16.96
CA PHE A 23 -19.92 -20.79 18.18
C PHE A 23 -19.73 -19.30 17.92
N LEU A 24 -19.06 -18.90 16.82
CA LEU A 24 -18.99 -17.48 16.42
C LEU A 24 -20.40 -16.91 16.15
N ILE A 25 -21.34 -17.73 15.68
CA ILE A 25 -22.73 -17.30 15.41
C ILE A 25 -23.59 -17.35 16.67
N GLU A 26 -23.53 -18.47 17.41
CA GLU A 26 -24.42 -18.73 18.55
C GLU A 26 -23.99 -18.02 19.85
N GLY A 27 -22.68 -17.80 20.03
CA GLY A 27 -22.09 -17.28 21.26
C GLY A 27 -20.72 -16.63 21.02
N PRO A 28 -20.67 -15.52 20.26
CA PRO A 28 -19.41 -14.93 19.78
C PRO A 28 -18.43 -14.57 20.89
N THR A 29 -18.91 -14.07 22.04
CA THR A 29 -18.06 -13.74 23.20
C THR A 29 -17.30 -14.97 23.69
N ALA A 30 -17.99 -16.10 23.88
CA ALA A 30 -17.36 -17.34 24.36
C ALA A 30 -16.40 -17.94 23.32
N ALA A 31 -16.74 -17.83 22.03
CA ALA A 31 -15.86 -18.25 20.94
C ALA A 31 -14.57 -17.42 20.92
N ILE A 32 -14.66 -16.10 21.00
CA ILE A 32 -13.48 -15.23 20.99
C ILE A 32 -12.61 -15.44 22.25
N GLU A 33 -13.23 -15.63 23.43
CA GLU A 33 -12.49 -15.97 24.65
C GLU A 33 -11.80 -17.34 24.55
N HIS A 34 -12.43 -18.33 23.89
CA HIS A 34 -11.78 -19.60 23.58
C HIS A 34 -10.56 -19.42 22.67
N PHE A 35 -10.69 -18.60 21.61
CA PHE A 35 -9.59 -18.27 20.72
C PHE A 35 -8.43 -17.57 21.45
N ARG A 36 -8.74 -16.62 22.34
CA ARG A 36 -7.78 -15.96 23.24
C ARG A 36 -7.09 -16.95 24.17
N ALA A 37 -7.84 -17.88 24.76
CA ALA A 37 -7.30 -18.90 25.65
C ALA A 37 -6.29 -19.80 24.93
N LEU A 38 -6.55 -20.18 23.66
CA LEU A 38 -5.61 -20.94 22.84
C LEU A 38 -4.31 -20.17 22.59
N TRP A 39 -4.40 -18.87 22.25
CA TRP A 39 -3.22 -18.03 22.08
C TRP A 39 -2.38 -17.94 23.36
N ASN A 40 -3.03 -17.74 24.51
CA ASN A 40 -2.35 -17.59 25.79
C ASN A 40 -1.75 -18.91 26.32
N ALA A 41 -2.34 -20.05 25.97
CA ALA A 41 -1.90 -21.37 26.41
C ALA A 41 -0.83 -22.00 25.50
N ARG A 42 -0.52 -21.38 24.35
CA ARG A 42 0.42 -21.97 23.39
C ARG A 42 1.83 -22.09 23.99
N PRO A 43 2.59 -23.13 23.65
CA PRO A 43 4.00 -23.20 23.99
C PRO A 43 4.80 -22.13 23.23
N PRO A 44 5.94 -21.68 23.77
CA PRO A 44 6.85 -20.81 23.02
C PRO A 44 7.35 -21.54 21.77
N GLY A 45 7.45 -20.83 20.65
CA GLY A 45 7.97 -21.34 19.39
C GLY A 45 7.05 -21.13 18.19
N LEU A 46 7.44 -21.73 17.06
CA LEU A 46 6.73 -21.56 15.80
C LEU A 46 5.44 -22.38 15.75
N LEU A 47 4.35 -21.71 15.40
CA LEU A 47 3.07 -22.36 15.14
C LEU A 47 3.08 -23.01 13.76
N SER A 48 2.74 -24.30 13.74
CA SER A 48 2.65 -25.11 12.52
C SER A 48 1.25 -25.05 11.89
N ARG A 49 1.12 -25.53 10.65
CA ARG A 49 -0.16 -25.65 9.94
C ARG A 49 -1.22 -26.46 10.70
N ASP A 50 -0.80 -27.47 11.44
CA ASP A 50 -1.68 -28.39 12.16
C ASP A 50 -2.05 -27.89 13.56
N ASP A 51 -1.55 -26.72 13.95
CA ASP A 51 -1.89 -26.10 15.23
C ASP A 51 -3.37 -25.66 15.26
N SER A 52 -4.07 -26.03 16.33
CA SER A 52 -5.47 -25.69 16.52
C SER A 52 -5.74 -24.19 16.42
N PHE A 53 -4.85 -23.34 16.94
CA PHE A 53 -5.00 -21.90 16.89
C PHE A 53 -4.94 -21.37 15.46
N VAL A 54 -4.01 -21.88 14.64
CA VAL A 54 -3.88 -21.51 13.21
C VAL A 54 -5.12 -21.97 12.43
N ALA A 55 -5.63 -23.16 12.72
CA ALA A 55 -6.84 -23.68 12.11
C ALA A 55 -8.08 -22.82 12.43
N LEU A 56 -8.22 -22.37 13.69
CA LEU A 56 -9.34 -21.50 14.10
C LEU A 56 -9.18 -20.05 13.60
N ALA A 57 -7.95 -19.54 13.48
CA ALA A 57 -7.70 -18.23 12.86
C ALA A 57 -8.23 -18.18 11.42
N SER A 58 -8.08 -19.28 10.67
CA SER A 58 -8.62 -19.41 9.31
C SER A 58 -10.16 -19.34 9.28
N VAL A 59 -10.84 -19.85 10.31
CA VAL A 59 -12.31 -19.73 10.43
C VAL A 59 -12.71 -18.30 10.80
N LEU A 60 -11.93 -17.65 11.67
CA LEU A 60 -12.17 -16.27 12.07
C LEU A 60 -12.09 -15.33 10.87
N VAL A 61 -11.05 -15.44 10.02
CA VAL A 61 -10.94 -14.59 8.82
C VAL A 61 -12.05 -14.84 7.82
N GLU A 62 -12.50 -16.09 7.65
CA GLU A 62 -13.64 -16.41 6.79
C GLU A 62 -14.91 -15.71 7.27
N HIS A 63 -15.14 -15.69 8.59
CA HIS A 63 -16.28 -15.00 9.18
C HIS A 63 -16.26 -13.48 8.94
N PHE A 64 -15.06 -12.90 8.81
CA PHE A 64 -14.84 -11.50 8.43
C PHE A 64 -14.74 -11.25 6.91
N SER A 65 -14.74 -12.30 6.09
CA SER A 65 -14.58 -12.18 4.63
C SER A 65 -15.87 -12.51 3.86
N ASP A 66 -16.82 -13.23 4.48
CA ASP A 66 -18.02 -13.72 3.82
C ASP A 66 -19.28 -12.95 4.25
N PRO A 67 -19.92 -12.25 3.30
CA PRO A 67 -21.36 -12.33 3.24
C PRO A 67 -21.81 -12.43 1.77
N GLN A 68 -21.84 -13.66 1.26
CA GLN A 68 -22.39 -14.10 -0.03
C GLN A 68 -21.42 -14.06 -1.21
N GLU A 69 -20.95 -15.25 -1.60
CA GLU A 69 -20.27 -15.59 -2.87
C GLU A 69 -21.02 -15.17 -4.17
N ASN A 70 -22.17 -14.48 -4.08
CA ASN A 70 -23.05 -14.16 -5.21
C ASN A 70 -23.18 -12.65 -5.52
N MET A 71 -22.47 -11.75 -4.82
CA MET A 71 -22.50 -10.32 -5.16
C MET A 71 -21.54 -10.03 -6.33
N SER A 72 -21.99 -9.20 -7.28
CA SER A 72 -21.22 -8.81 -8.47
C SER A 72 -19.88 -8.15 -8.08
N ASP A 73 -18.88 -8.26 -8.96
CA ASP A 73 -17.52 -7.71 -8.74
C ASP A 73 -17.51 -6.21 -8.37
N GLU A 74 -18.57 -5.48 -8.72
CA GLU A 74 -18.76 -4.06 -8.40
C GLU A 74 -18.96 -3.78 -6.89
N TYR A 75 -19.37 -4.78 -6.09
CA TYR A 75 -19.55 -4.68 -4.63
C TYR A 75 -18.37 -5.24 -3.82
N LYS A 76 -17.36 -5.84 -4.45
CA LYS A 76 -16.18 -6.37 -3.73
C LYS A 76 -15.28 -5.26 -3.14
N SER A 77 -15.47 -4.01 -3.57
CA SER A 77 -14.77 -2.83 -3.06
C SER A 77 -15.48 -2.14 -1.89
N SER A 78 -16.75 -2.43 -1.65
CA SER A 78 -17.42 -2.03 -0.41
C SER A 78 -17.12 -3.07 0.65
N GLY A 79 -16.26 -2.73 1.63
CA GLY A 79 -15.93 -3.62 2.73
C GLY A 79 -17.17 -4.09 3.50
N LEU A 80 -16.99 -5.17 4.26
CA LEU A 80 -18.05 -5.81 5.04
C LEU A 80 -18.75 -4.77 5.94
N SER A 81 -20.02 -4.49 5.66
CA SER A 81 -20.80 -3.56 6.49
C SER A 81 -21.11 -4.20 7.84
N LEU A 82 -21.28 -3.39 8.89
CA LEU A 82 -21.70 -3.89 10.20
C LEU A 82 -22.94 -4.79 10.13
N ASN A 83 -23.89 -4.44 9.26
CA ASN A 83 -25.13 -5.21 9.07
C ASN A 83 -24.86 -6.64 8.58
N GLN A 84 -23.81 -6.83 7.78
CA GLN A 84 -23.41 -8.15 7.29
C GLN A 84 -22.62 -8.93 8.34
N LEU A 85 -21.77 -8.26 9.13
CA LEU A 85 -21.01 -8.89 10.22
C LEU A 85 -21.93 -9.33 11.38
N GLY A 86 -22.98 -8.56 11.63
CA GLY A 86 -23.93 -8.77 12.73
C GLY A 86 -23.54 -8.00 13.99
N GLU A 87 -24.51 -7.27 14.55
CA GLU A 87 -24.32 -6.40 15.71
C GLU A 87 -23.86 -7.17 16.96
N SER A 88 -24.41 -8.38 17.19
CA SER A 88 -24.02 -9.23 18.32
C SER A 88 -22.56 -9.66 18.23
N PHE A 89 -22.08 -9.97 17.02
CA PHE A 89 -20.69 -10.34 16.78
C PHE A 89 -19.78 -9.13 16.99
N TRP A 90 -20.10 -7.98 16.41
CA TRP A 90 -19.33 -6.75 16.61
C TRP A 90 -19.21 -6.38 18.10
N ARG A 91 -20.34 -6.37 18.82
CA ARG A 91 -20.35 -6.10 20.27
C ARG A 91 -19.41 -7.05 21.01
N ALA A 92 -19.47 -8.35 20.71
CA ALA A 92 -18.58 -9.33 21.31
C ALA A 92 -17.10 -9.06 21.00
N THR A 93 -16.75 -8.65 19.77
CA THR A 93 -15.36 -8.30 19.42
C THR A 93 -14.83 -7.09 20.19
N VAL A 94 -15.69 -6.10 20.48
CA VAL A 94 -15.36 -4.92 21.28
C VAL A 94 -15.21 -5.31 22.76
N GLU A 95 -16.20 -6.01 23.33
CA GLU A 95 -16.23 -6.43 24.74
C GLU A 95 -15.03 -7.32 25.08
N THR A 96 -14.74 -8.29 24.22
CA THR A 96 -13.60 -9.21 24.38
C THR A 96 -12.28 -8.60 23.94
N LYS A 97 -12.24 -7.31 23.56
CA LYS A 97 -11.03 -6.60 23.10
C LYS A 97 -10.27 -7.40 22.02
N LEU A 98 -10.97 -7.99 21.05
CA LEU A 98 -10.37 -8.82 19.99
C LEU A 98 -9.29 -8.05 19.23
N LEU A 99 -9.52 -6.78 18.92
CA LEU A 99 -8.56 -5.96 18.20
C LEU A 99 -7.19 -5.89 18.89
N LEU A 100 -7.15 -5.79 20.22
CA LEU A 100 -5.89 -5.78 20.98
C LEU A 100 -5.21 -7.15 20.97
N LEU A 101 -5.99 -8.24 20.99
CA LEU A 101 -5.45 -9.58 20.85
C LEU A 101 -4.78 -9.76 19.48
N LEU A 102 -5.38 -9.24 18.40
CA LEU A 102 -4.78 -9.28 17.06
C LEU A 102 -3.45 -8.51 17.03
N LEU A 103 -3.38 -7.35 17.66
CA LEU A 103 -2.14 -6.59 17.80
C LEU A 103 -1.08 -7.35 18.62
N ASP A 104 -1.46 -8.06 19.69
CA ASP A 104 -0.54 -8.90 20.45
C ASP A 104 0.03 -10.04 19.61
N ILE A 105 -0.81 -10.66 18.77
CA ILE A 105 -0.38 -11.71 17.84
C ILE A 105 0.57 -11.15 16.79
N MET A 106 0.26 -10.00 16.20
CA MET A 106 1.11 -9.34 15.20
C MET A 106 2.41 -8.78 15.79
N SER A 107 2.44 -8.50 17.10
CA SER A 107 3.63 -8.07 17.82
C SER A 107 4.60 -9.21 18.13
N ASP A 108 4.17 -10.47 17.99
CA ASP A 108 5.04 -11.63 18.21
C ASP A 108 6.28 -11.56 17.30
N PRO A 109 7.51 -11.66 17.84
CA PRO A 109 8.74 -11.59 17.05
C PRO A 109 8.86 -12.64 15.94
N ASP A 110 8.16 -13.77 16.10
CA ASP A 110 8.10 -14.87 15.15
C ASP A 110 6.80 -14.84 14.31
N PHE A 111 5.99 -13.78 14.38
CA PHE A 111 4.72 -13.67 13.65
C PHE A 111 4.84 -13.99 12.15
N LEU A 112 5.87 -13.45 11.49
CA LEU A 112 6.15 -13.69 10.07
C LEU A 112 6.80 -15.06 9.80
N ARG A 113 7.34 -15.72 10.84
CA ARG A 113 7.98 -17.03 10.76
C ARG A 113 7.04 -18.20 11.06
N HIS A 114 5.91 -17.93 11.69
CA HIS A 114 4.81 -18.88 11.82
C HIS A 114 4.28 -19.33 10.46
N ASP A 115 3.46 -20.38 10.46
CA ASP A 115 2.75 -20.80 9.25
C ASP A 115 2.04 -19.62 8.60
N LEU A 116 2.19 -19.49 7.29
CA LEU A 116 1.70 -18.36 6.53
C LEU A 116 0.20 -18.12 6.69
N ARG A 117 -0.59 -19.19 6.88
CA ARG A 117 -2.03 -19.09 7.10
C ARG A 117 -2.38 -18.23 8.30
N LEU A 118 -1.52 -18.23 9.33
CA LEU A 118 -1.73 -17.38 10.49
C LEU A 118 -1.67 -15.90 10.10
N SER A 119 -0.58 -15.45 9.48
CA SER A 119 -0.45 -14.05 9.07
C SER A 119 -1.53 -13.64 8.06
N CYS A 120 -1.86 -14.52 7.11
CA CYS A 120 -2.92 -14.25 6.14
C CYS A 120 -4.31 -14.22 6.78
N ALA A 121 -4.51 -14.78 7.98
CA ALA A 121 -5.80 -14.78 8.66
C ALA A 121 -5.93 -13.63 9.67
N ILE A 122 -4.87 -13.37 10.44
CA ILE A 122 -4.87 -12.34 11.49
C ILE A 122 -4.90 -10.93 10.89
N ILE A 123 -4.09 -10.68 9.85
CA ILE A 123 -3.95 -9.35 9.26
C ILE A 123 -5.25 -8.85 8.62
N PRO A 124 -6.02 -9.66 7.83
CA PRO A 124 -7.28 -9.18 7.29
C PRO A 124 -8.33 -8.95 8.37
N VAL A 125 -8.43 -9.84 9.38
CA VAL A 125 -9.35 -9.63 10.52
C VAL A 125 -9.05 -8.29 11.19
N TYR A 126 -7.77 -8.00 11.44
CA TYR A 126 -7.32 -6.70 11.94
C TYR A 126 -7.77 -5.56 11.01
N ALA A 127 -7.44 -5.65 9.72
CA ALA A 127 -7.75 -4.61 8.75
C ALA A 127 -9.26 -4.35 8.65
N TYR A 128 -10.10 -5.39 8.64
CA TYR A 128 -11.55 -5.27 8.62
C TYR A 128 -12.10 -4.60 9.89
N MET A 129 -11.60 -4.95 11.07
CA MET A 129 -12.01 -4.30 12.30
C MET A 129 -11.65 -2.81 12.31
N VAL A 130 -10.45 -2.45 11.86
CA VAL A 130 -10.02 -1.05 11.72
C VAL A 130 -10.84 -0.32 10.66
N TYR A 131 -11.16 -0.98 9.54
CA TYR A 131 -12.01 -0.44 8.48
C TYR A 131 -13.44 -0.16 8.97
N ILE A 132 -14.07 -1.11 9.67
CA ILE A 132 -15.40 -0.90 10.26
C ILE A 132 -15.35 0.28 11.22
N TRP A 133 -14.31 0.35 12.06
CA TRP A 133 -14.14 1.49 12.95
C TRP A 133 -14.00 2.83 12.20
N LEU A 134 -13.25 2.85 11.09
CA LEU A 134 -13.10 4.03 10.23
C LEU A 134 -14.43 4.43 9.58
N VAL A 135 -15.04 3.54 8.80
CA VAL A 135 -16.22 3.88 7.97
C VAL A 135 -17.47 4.05 8.81
N GLU A 136 -17.74 3.14 9.74
CA GLU A 136 -18.97 3.18 10.53
C GLU A 136 -18.83 4.12 11.73
N GLY A 137 -17.63 4.23 12.31
CA GLY A 137 -17.37 5.09 13.46
C GLY A 137 -17.10 6.55 13.10
N PHE A 138 -16.27 6.83 12.07
CA PHE A 138 -15.87 8.19 11.71
C PHE A 138 -16.74 8.82 10.62
N ASP A 139 -16.93 8.19 9.47
CA ASP A 139 -17.65 8.83 8.34
C ASP A 139 -19.11 9.15 8.70
N ARG A 140 -19.81 8.21 9.35
CA ARG A 140 -21.17 8.48 9.85
C ARG A 140 -21.16 9.53 10.95
N GLY A 141 -20.19 9.47 11.87
CA GLY A 141 -20.04 10.44 12.96
C GLY A 141 -19.83 11.86 12.44
N GLU A 142 -19.02 12.04 11.40
CA GLU A 142 -18.72 13.34 10.82
C GLU A 142 -19.81 13.86 9.89
N ALA A 143 -20.38 13.01 9.03
CA ALA A 143 -21.55 13.37 8.21
C ALA A 143 -22.71 13.83 9.10
N ILE A 144 -22.94 13.14 10.22
CA ILE A 144 -23.95 13.50 11.21
C ILE A 144 -23.56 14.80 11.95
N ARG A 145 -22.29 14.98 12.34
CA ARG A 145 -21.82 16.23 12.97
C ARG A 145 -21.93 17.45 12.06
N ARG A 146 -21.75 17.30 10.74
CA ARG A 146 -21.86 18.38 9.76
C ARG A 146 -23.31 18.74 9.42
N VAL A 147 -24.24 17.79 9.51
CA VAL A 147 -25.64 17.97 9.08
C VAL A 147 -26.59 18.27 10.25
N LEU A 148 -26.32 17.78 11.46
CA LEU A 148 -27.23 17.91 12.60
C LEU A 148 -26.70 18.85 13.70
N PRO A 149 -27.56 19.75 14.25
CA PRO A 149 -27.21 20.55 15.42
C PRO A 149 -26.84 19.66 16.60
N ILE A 150 -25.91 20.15 17.43
CA ILE A 150 -25.24 19.43 18.53
C ILE A 150 -26.20 18.78 19.55
N THR A 151 -27.48 19.15 19.56
CA THR A 151 -28.47 18.67 20.53
C THR A 151 -29.14 17.35 20.17
N THR A 152 -28.82 16.73 19.03
CA THR A 152 -29.51 15.52 18.52
C THR A 152 -28.63 14.26 18.41
N TYR A 153 -27.46 14.22 19.05
CA TYR A 153 -26.51 13.09 18.97
C TYR A 153 -26.95 11.80 19.71
N SER A 154 -28.19 11.71 20.21
CA SER A 154 -28.65 10.56 21.01
C SER A 154 -29.06 9.32 20.21
N GLU A 155 -29.04 9.35 18.87
CA GLU A 155 -29.59 8.27 18.03
C GLU A 155 -28.57 7.53 17.16
N LEU A 156 -27.29 7.94 17.16
CA LEU A 156 -26.24 7.02 16.73
C LEU A 156 -26.13 5.93 17.81
N PRO A 157 -26.14 4.63 17.47
CA PRO A 157 -25.84 3.60 18.45
C PRO A 157 -24.44 3.86 19.00
N LEU A 158 -24.35 4.42 20.21
CA LEU A 158 -23.09 4.66 20.93
C LEU A 158 -22.22 3.39 21.02
N GLU A 159 -22.86 2.24 20.87
CA GLU A 159 -22.26 0.91 20.84
C GLU A 159 -21.33 0.65 19.63
N LEU A 160 -21.35 1.52 18.61
CA LEU A 160 -20.49 1.39 17.43
C LEU A 160 -19.17 2.16 17.52
N ILE A 161 -19.08 3.11 18.43
CA ILE A 161 -17.86 3.88 18.64
C ILE A 161 -16.94 3.05 19.53
N MET A 162 -15.70 2.85 19.09
CA MET A 162 -14.69 2.20 19.92
C MET A 162 -14.55 2.96 21.26
N PRO A 163 -14.67 2.28 22.41
CA PRO A 163 -14.46 2.90 23.71
C PRO A 163 -13.12 3.65 23.76
N SER A 164 -13.10 4.82 24.39
CA SER A 164 -11.92 5.71 24.37
C SER A 164 -10.68 5.08 25.02
N ASP A 165 -10.87 4.26 26.05
CA ASP A 165 -9.83 3.46 26.69
C ASP A 165 -9.28 2.39 25.74
N LEU A 166 -10.16 1.70 25.00
CA LEU A 166 -9.76 0.73 23.98
C LEU A 166 -9.00 1.39 22.83
N ALA A 167 -9.45 2.55 22.37
CA ALA A 167 -8.77 3.32 21.32
C ALA A 167 -7.38 3.81 21.77
N ALA A 168 -7.25 4.29 23.02
CA ALA A 168 -5.96 4.69 23.56
C ALA A 168 -4.98 3.51 23.67
N GLU A 169 -5.47 2.36 24.13
CA GLU A 169 -4.67 1.13 24.22
C GLU A 169 -4.29 0.58 22.84
N PHE A 170 -5.20 0.67 21.88
CA PHE A 170 -4.95 0.32 20.48
C PHE A 170 -3.77 1.11 19.91
N TRP A 171 -3.75 2.44 20.06
CA TRP A 171 -2.67 3.25 19.50
C TRP A 171 -1.30 2.90 20.07
N LEU A 172 -1.23 2.64 21.38
CA LEU A 172 0.01 2.23 22.03
C LEU A 172 0.54 0.90 21.48
N ARG A 173 -0.34 -0.09 21.27
CA ARG A 173 0.05 -1.42 20.77
C ARG A 173 0.30 -1.45 19.26
N CYS A 174 -0.41 -0.61 18.50
CA CYS A 174 -0.25 -0.50 17.05
C CYS A 174 1.18 -0.08 16.68
N GLU A 175 1.76 0.85 17.43
CA GLU A 175 3.15 1.28 17.25
C GLU A 175 4.16 0.13 17.50
N VAL A 176 3.89 -0.72 18.50
CA VAL A 176 4.72 -1.90 18.79
C VAL A 176 4.67 -2.90 17.62
N VAL A 177 3.50 -3.10 17.02
CA VAL A 177 3.33 -3.95 15.85
C VAL A 177 4.18 -3.46 14.68
N TRP A 178 4.09 -2.17 14.33
CA TRP A 178 4.84 -1.64 13.17
C TRP A 178 6.35 -1.71 13.37
N ARG A 179 6.84 -1.41 14.59
CA ARG A 179 8.25 -1.63 14.93
C ARG A 179 8.67 -3.08 14.81
N SER A 180 7.86 -4.02 15.32
CA SER A 180 8.15 -5.46 15.27
C SER A 180 8.21 -5.98 13.83
N LEU A 181 7.25 -5.58 13.00
CA LEU A 181 7.19 -5.93 11.58
C LEU A 181 8.36 -5.31 10.79
N TRP A 182 8.72 -4.05 11.06
CA TRP A 182 9.89 -3.40 10.46
C TRP A 182 11.20 -4.08 10.85
N ALA A 183 11.37 -4.43 12.12
CA ALA A 183 12.54 -5.17 12.59
C ALA A 183 12.64 -6.56 11.93
N SER A 184 11.49 -7.17 11.61
CA SER A 184 11.39 -8.48 10.97
C SER A 184 11.34 -8.42 9.44
N ARG A 185 11.57 -7.25 8.82
CA ARG A 185 11.36 -7.03 7.38
C ARG A 185 12.15 -7.96 6.46
N ASN A 186 13.31 -8.44 6.92
CA ASN A 186 14.14 -9.38 6.18
C ASN A 186 13.44 -10.74 5.95
N GLU A 187 12.46 -11.10 6.77
CA GLU A 187 11.66 -12.32 6.59
C GLU A 187 10.77 -12.25 5.33
N PHE A 188 10.43 -11.05 4.83
CA PHE A 188 9.69 -10.88 3.58
C PHE A 188 10.56 -11.11 2.33
N LEU A 189 11.87 -10.90 2.44
CA LEU A 189 12.80 -11.07 1.31
C LEU A 189 13.06 -12.55 1.00
N GLY A 190 12.76 -13.46 1.93
CA GLY A 190 13.04 -14.88 1.82
C GLY A 190 14.53 -15.22 1.91
N ARG A 191 14.85 -16.53 2.02
CA ARG A 191 16.24 -17.02 1.94
C ARG A 191 16.67 -17.10 0.47
N GLY A 192 16.87 -15.94 -0.16
CA GLY A 192 17.37 -15.84 -1.54
C GLY A 192 16.75 -14.67 -2.30
N SER A 193 17.37 -14.27 -3.41
CA SER A 193 16.94 -13.15 -4.25
C SER A 193 15.61 -13.38 -5.00
N VAL A 194 14.75 -14.29 -4.56
CA VAL A 194 13.48 -14.62 -5.24
C VAL A 194 12.34 -14.55 -4.22
N VAL A 195 11.45 -13.58 -4.43
CA VAL A 195 10.17 -13.51 -3.70
C VAL A 195 9.33 -14.69 -4.19
N LEU A 196 9.08 -15.67 -3.31
CA LEU A 196 8.22 -16.81 -3.67
C LEU A 196 6.78 -16.31 -3.84
N PRO A 197 5.98 -16.87 -4.78
CA PRO A 197 4.58 -16.49 -4.98
C PRO A 197 3.74 -16.50 -3.71
N ILE A 198 4.04 -17.45 -2.81
CA ILE A 198 3.41 -17.60 -1.50
C ILE A 198 3.60 -16.37 -0.58
N HIS A 199 4.68 -15.60 -0.76
CA HIS A 199 4.87 -14.35 -0.03
C HIS A 199 4.04 -13.21 -0.59
N VAL A 200 3.60 -13.26 -1.86
CA VAL A 200 2.84 -12.18 -2.49
C VAL A 200 1.52 -11.94 -1.79
N SER A 201 0.74 -12.98 -1.48
CA SER A 201 -0.52 -12.80 -0.76
C SER A 201 -0.32 -12.26 0.65
N ARG A 202 0.76 -12.66 1.35
CA ARG A 202 1.13 -12.06 2.64
C ARG A 202 1.41 -10.56 2.50
N LEU A 203 2.20 -10.20 1.49
CA LEU A 203 2.56 -8.81 1.21
C LEU A 203 1.30 -7.99 0.91
N SER A 204 0.39 -8.47 0.05
CA SER A 204 -0.85 -7.77 -0.28
C SER A 204 -1.75 -7.58 0.93
N VAL A 205 -1.90 -8.61 1.76
CA VAL A 205 -2.70 -8.54 2.98
C VAL A 205 -2.09 -7.56 3.99
N LEU A 206 -0.76 -7.53 4.12
CA LEU A 206 -0.09 -6.58 5.03
C LEU A 206 -0.11 -5.14 4.50
N GLU A 207 0.06 -4.95 3.20
CA GLU A 207 -0.10 -3.66 2.52
C GLU A 207 -1.50 -3.10 2.81
N ASN A 208 -2.54 -3.92 2.68
CA ASN A 208 -3.91 -3.53 3.03
C ASN A 208 -4.06 -3.07 4.48
N ALA A 209 -3.49 -3.82 5.43
CA ALA A 209 -3.55 -3.44 6.84
C ALA A 209 -2.82 -2.12 7.12
N VAL A 210 -1.63 -1.93 6.56
CA VAL A 210 -0.84 -0.70 6.69
C VAL A 210 -1.64 0.50 6.20
N LEU A 211 -2.27 0.38 5.05
CA LEU A 211 -3.00 1.46 4.40
C LEU A 211 -4.31 1.80 5.11
N VAL A 212 -5.09 0.81 5.55
CA VAL A 212 -6.31 1.06 6.34
C VAL A 212 -5.96 1.75 7.66
N THR A 213 -4.88 1.33 8.32
CA THR A 213 -4.41 1.97 9.56
C THR A 213 -3.91 3.38 9.30
N TYR A 214 -3.18 3.60 8.21
CA TYR A 214 -2.74 4.94 7.83
C TYR A 214 -3.92 5.88 7.57
N LYS A 215 -4.93 5.44 6.81
CA LYS A 215 -6.15 6.23 6.55
C LYS A 215 -6.82 6.62 7.86
N LEU A 216 -7.02 5.67 8.77
CA LEU A 216 -7.57 5.96 10.09
C LEU A 216 -6.73 6.97 10.88
N LEU A 217 -5.41 6.84 10.86
CA LEU A 217 -4.50 7.76 11.53
C LEU A 217 -4.58 9.17 10.93
N ARG A 218 -4.53 9.30 9.61
CA ARG A 218 -4.64 10.56 8.88
C ARG A 218 -5.96 11.26 9.19
N ASP A 219 -7.07 10.52 9.17
CA ASP A 219 -8.39 11.08 9.43
C ASP A 219 -8.52 11.49 10.92
N CYS A 220 -7.97 10.70 11.84
CA CYS A 220 -7.84 11.10 13.25
C CYS A 220 -7.02 12.40 13.42
N ARG A 221 -5.88 12.53 12.71
CA ARG A 221 -5.03 13.74 12.71
C ARG A 221 -5.78 14.95 12.17
N ASN A 222 -6.50 14.81 11.05
CA ASN A 222 -7.32 15.87 10.45
C ASN A 222 -8.42 16.36 11.39
N LEU A 223 -8.92 15.48 12.25
CA LEU A 223 -9.91 15.81 13.29
C LEU A 223 -9.30 16.36 14.58
N GLY A 224 -7.97 16.54 14.65
CA GLY A 224 -7.27 16.99 15.85
C GLY A 224 -7.23 15.96 16.99
N LEU A 225 -7.58 14.70 16.70
CA LEU A 225 -7.51 13.58 17.64
C LEU A 225 -6.07 13.07 17.65
N THR A 226 -5.19 13.82 18.32
CA THR A 226 -3.75 13.55 18.32
C THR A 226 -3.40 12.26 19.07
N GLY A 227 -3.29 11.16 18.32
CA GLY A 227 -2.52 9.98 18.73
C GLY A 227 -1.02 10.29 18.65
N ARG A 228 -0.26 9.99 19.70
CA ARG A 228 1.20 10.23 19.80
C ARG A 228 2.05 9.11 19.17
N GLY A 229 1.52 8.36 18.21
CA GLY A 229 2.27 7.27 17.58
C GLY A 229 3.29 7.81 16.58
N SER A 230 4.49 7.25 16.57
CA SER A 230 5.45 7.42 15.47
C SER A 230 4.84 6.87 14.18
N TYR A 231 4.59 7.75 13.19
CA TYR A 231 4.12 7.39 11.84
C TYR A 231 5.21 6.68 11.04
N THR A 232 6.46 6.88 11.45
CA THR A 232 7.67 6.53 10.72
C THR A 232 7.72 5.05 10.35
N GLU A 233 7.52 4.13 11.30
CA GLU A 233 7.61 2.70 11.01
C GLU A 233 6.47 2.19 10.10
N LEU A 234 5.29 2.79 10.19
CA LEU A 234 4.16 2.47 9.32
C LEU A 234 4.45 2.92 7.87
N VAL A 235 4.96 4.14 7.69
CA VAL A 235 5.36 4.70 6.39
C VAL A 235 6.49 3.88 5.76
N ASN A 236 7.50 3.53 6.56
CA ASN A 236 8.62 2.70 6.11
C ASN A 236 8.18 1.32 5.69
N LEU A 237 7.30 0.70 6.49
CA LEU A 237 6.74 -0.59 6.14
C LEU A 237 5.89 -0.50 4.87
N SER A 238 5.06 0.53 4.71
CA SER A 238 4.27 0.78 3.49
C SER A 238 5.18 0.84 2.25
N SER A 239 6.22 1.67 2.32
CA SER A 239 7.19 1.88 1.24
C SER A 239 7.92 0.60 0.87
N PHE A 240 8.34 -0.17 1.89
CA PHE A 240 9.02 -1.44 1.71
C PHE A 240 8.10 -2.51 1.09
N LEU A 241 6.85 -2.64 1.56
CA LEU A 241 5.89 -3.60 1.02
C LEU A 241 5.52 -3.27 -0.42
N TRP A 242 5.29 -2.00 -0.71
CA TRP A 242 5.06 -1.53 -2.07
C TRP A 242 6.22 -1.92 -3.00
N PHE A 243 7.46 -1.69 -2.56
CA PHE A 243 8.64 -2.09 -3.33
C PHE A 243 8.68 -3.61 -3.59
N LEU A 244 8.42 -4.42 -2.57
CA LEU A 244 8.40 -5.88 -2.71
C LEU A 244 7.30 -6.36 -3.66
N HIS A 245 6.14 -5.70 -3.64
CA HIS A 245 5.03 -6.00 -4.53
C HIS A 245 5.37 -5.69 -5.99
N MET A 246 5.96 -4.52 -6.24
CA MET A 246 6.43 -4.13 -7.56
C MET A 246 7.45 -5.12 -8.12
N ARG A 247 8.36 -5.61 -7.26
CA ARG A 247 9.33 -6.64 -7.64
C ARG A 247 8.67 -7.99 -7.93
N ALA A 248 7.73 -8.43 -7.09
CA ALA A 248 7.03 -9.69 -7.30
C ALA A 248 6.26 -9.70 -8.63
N LYS A 249 5.63 -8.57 -8.98
CA LYS A 249 4.88 -8.39 -10.23
C LYS A 249 5.79 -8.21 -11.45
N GLY A 250 6.91 -7.48 -11.32
CA GLY A 250 7.90 -7.35 -12.39
C GLY A 250 8.47 -8.71 -12.82
N ILE A 251 8.71 -9.60 -11.86
CA ILE A 251 9.21 -10.96 -12.12
C ILE A 251 8.17 -11.83 -12.82
N SER A 252 6.87 -11.71 -12.50
CA SER A 252 5.87 -12.63 -13.04
C SER A 252 5.63 -12.44 -14.54
N GLY A 253 5.88 -11.25 -15.12
CA GLY A 253 5.68 -10.95 -16.55
C GLY A 253 4.22 -11.10 -17.04
N GLN A 254 3.36 -11.66 -16.19
CA GLN A 254 1.93 -11.84 -16.32
C GLN A 254 1.31 -10.99 -15.22
N ILE A 255 1.14 -9.71 -15.54
CA ILE A 255 0.11 -8.91 -14.88
C ILE A 255 -1.18 -9.34 -15.61
N ASP A 256 -1.81 -10.45 -15.18
CA ASP A 256 -3.12 -10.80 -15.71
C ASP A 256 -4.15 -9.85 -15.09
N ASP A 257 -4.86 -9.12 -15.93
CA ASP A 257 -5.80 -8.06 -15.53
C ASP A 257 -6.90 -8.55 -14.59
N ARG A 258 -7.23 -9.84 -14.62
CA ARG A 258 -8.33 -10.42 -13.83
C ARG A 258 -7.99 -10.67 -12.37
N ASP A 259 -6.73 -10.97 -12.07
CA ASP A 259 -6.27 -11.16 -10.69
C ASP A 259 -6.10 -9.82 -9.97
N HIS A 260 -5.99 -8.73 -10.73
CA HIS A 260 -5.93 -7.38 -10.21
C HIS A 260 -7.26 -6.92 -9.61
N ASP A 261 -8.39 -7.28 -10.21
CA ASP A 261 -9.73 -6.91 -9.74
C ASP A 261 -10.27 -7.90 -8.68
N ALA A 262 -9.85 -9.17 -8.73
CA ALA A 262 -10.39 -10.22 -7.85
C ALA A 262 -9.75 -10.31 -6.46
N LEU A 263 -8.48 -9.90 -6.31
CA LEU A 263 -7.75 -9.97 -5.02
C LEU A 263 -7.45 -8.59 -4.39
N MET A 264 -7.68 -7.48 -5.10
CA MET A 264 -7.42 -6.12 -4.58
C MET A 264 -8.43 -5.09 -5.07
N PRO A 265 -9.67 -5.06 -4.51
CA PRO A 265 -10.62 -3.97 -4.79
C PRO A 265 -10.43 -2.74 -3.91
N ILE A 266 -9.52 -2.73 -2.92
CA ILE A 266 -9.60 -1.75 -1.82
C ILE A 266 -8.48 -0.70 -1.86
N ILE A 267 -7.27 -0.97 -2.39
CA ILE A 267 -6.15 -0.03 -2.24
C ILE A 267 -5.18 -0.02 -3.44
N ASP A 268 -5.03 1.16 -4.05
CA ASP A 268 -4.21 1.42 -5.25
C ASP A 268 -2.75 1.74 -4.85
N VAL A 269 -1.80 1.52 -5.76
CA VAL A 269 -0.39 1.99 -5.65
C VAL A 269 -0.31 3.48 -5.28
N HIS A 270 -1.34 4.22 -5.67
CA HIS A 270 -1.57 5.60 -5.32
C HIS A 270 -1.58 5.87 -3.82
N ASP A 271 -2.18 5.01 -3.00
CA ASP A 271 -2.36 5.30 -1.58
C ASP A 271 -1.03 5.14 -0.81
N SER A 272 -0.17 4.19 -1.20
CA SER A 272 1.18 4.05 -0.62
C SER A 272 2.13 5.18 -1.06
N SER A 273 1.98 5.64 -2.31
CA SER A 273 2.65 6.85 -2.83
C SER A 273 2.20 8.11 -2.07
N GLN A 274 0.89 8.24 -1.83
CA GLN A 274 0.32 9.36 -1.08
C GLN A 274 0.82 9.38 0.37
N ILE A 275 0.93 8.22 1.04
CA ILE A 275 1.54 8.12 2.37
C ILE A 275 2.93 8.74 2.37
N LEU A 276 3.75 8.33 1.40
CA LEU A 276 5.11 8.83 1.26
C LEU A 276 5.12 10.33 1.01
N GLU A 277 4.22 10.83 0.17
CA GLU A 277 4.16 12.25 -0.16
C GLU A 277 3.69 13.12 1.01
N ASP A 278 2.59 12.74 1.66
CA ASP A 278 2.03 13.45 2.81
C ASP A 278 3.09 13.61 3.93
N GLU A 279 3.92 12.58 4.13
CA GLU A 279 4.93 12.58 5.20
C GLU A 279 6.30 13.14 4.77
N THR A 280 6.65 13.08 3.48
CA THR A 280 7.91 13.66 3.00
C THR A 280 7.76 15.14 2.64
N PHE A 281 6.76 15.50 1.84
CA PHE A 281 6.63 16.85 1.24
C PHE A 281 6.21 17.95 2.21
N GLU A 282 5.48 17.64 3.29
CA GLU A 282 5.15 18.66 4.29
C GLU A 282 6.39 19.15 5.08
N ASP A 283 7.44 18.33 5.20
CA ASP A 283 8.64 18.59 6.04
C ASP A 283 9.97 18.71 5.24
N TYR A 284 9.89 18.91 3.91
CA TYR A 284 10.97 18.70 2.91
C TYR A 284 12.30 19.49 3.04
N PRO A 285 12.60 20.30 4.08
CA PRO A 285 13.99 20.69 4.30
C PRO A 285 14.58 20.40 5.70
N SER A 286 13.89 19.77 6.65
CA SER A 286 14.39 19.78 8.05
C SER A 286 14.59 18.46 8.79
N THR A 287 14.07 17.33 8.31
CA THR A 287 14.20 16.05 9.02
C THR A 287 14.98 15.03 8.18
N GLY A 288 16.26 14.84 8.49
CA GLY A 288 17.11 13.83 7.85
C GLY A 288 16.61 12.37 8.01
N SER A 289 15.61 12.13 8.85
CA SER A 289 15.07 10.81 9.19
C SER A 289 14.56 10.03 7.96
N SER A 290 13.72 10.64 7.12
CA SER A 290 13.08 9.92 6.01
C SER A 290 14.08 9.49 4.92
N ALA A 291 15.13 10.29 4.70
CA ALA A 291 16.19 9.94 3.75
C ALA A 291 17.07 8.78 4.27
N ASP A 292 17.39 8.79 5.58
CA ASP A 292 18.15 7.72 6.22
C ASP A 292 17.38 6.38 6.20
N GLU A 293 16.06 6.43 6.37
CA GLU A 293 15.19 5.25 6.35
C GLU A 293 15.03 4.66 4.95
N LEU A 294 14.82 5.50 3.93
CA LEU A 294 14.83 5.05 2.54
C LEU A 294 16.21 4.51 2.13
N ALA A 295 17.30 5.08 2.66
CA ALA A 295 18.64 4.54 2.46
C ALA A 295 18.81 3.17 3.15
N GLU A 296 18.29 2.97 4.36
CA GLU A 296 18.25 1.66 5.04
C GLU A 296 17.46 0.64 4.21
N MET A 297 16.35 1.05 3.60
CA MET A 297 15.56 0.22 2.69
C MET A 297 16.36 -0.19 1.45
N ILE A 298 17.04 0.76 0.82
CA ILE A 298 17.92 0.51 -0.34
C ILE A 298 19.01 -0.50 0.04
N GLN A 299 19.63 -0.34 1.20
CA GLN A 299 20.67 -1.25 1.70
C GLN A 299 20.13 -2.65 2.00
N ALA A 300 18.94 -2.76 2.60
CA ALA A 300 18.32 -4.03 2.94
C ALA A 300 17.94 -4.85 1.70
N VAL A 301 17.42 -4.18 0.66
CA VAL A 301 16.98 -4.84 -0.57
C VAL A 301 18.13 -5.06 -1.55
N GLY A 302 18.98 -4.05 -1.72
CA GLY A 302 19.99 -3.94 -2.77
C GLY A 302 19.52 -3.09 -3.96
N ALA A 303 20.26 -2.01 -4.25
CA ALA A 303 20.03 -1.11 -5.38
C ALA A 303 19.96 -1.85 -6.73
N GLU A 304 20.78 -2.90 -6.90
CA GLU A 304 20.84 -3.74 -8.09
C GLU A 304 19.56 -4.52 -8.34
N LYS A 305 18.70 -4.67 -7.33
CA LYS A 305 17.38 -5.29 -7.45
C LYS A 305 16.28 -4.25 -7.61
N ILE A 306 16.45 -3.05 -7.04
CA ILE A 306 15.45 -1.98 -7.09
C ILE A 306 15.40 -1.34 -8.48
N VAL A 307 16.54 -0.86 -8.98
CA VAL A 307 16.59 -0.07 -10.22
C VAL A 307 16.04 -0.84 -11.44
N PRO A 308 16.36 -2.13 -11.66
CA PRO A 308 15.81 -2.86 -12.81
C PRO A 308 14.29 -3.04 -12.74
N VAL A 309 13.70 -3.12 -11.54
CA VAL A 309 12.24 -3.21 -11.37
C VAL A 309 11.59 -1.92 -11.86
N PHE A 310 12.10 -0.76 -11.44
CA PHE A 310 11.61 0.53 -11.94
C PHE A 310 11.79 0.69 -13.45
N GLU A 311 12.95 0.26 -13.97
CA GLU A 311 13.21 0.30 -15.41
C GLU A 311 12.19 -0.55 -16.17
N GLN A 312 11.96 -1.79 -15.73
CA GLN A 312 11.01 -2.71 -16.35
C GLN A 312 9.58 -2.19 -16.25
N VAL A 313 9.21 -1.63 -15.09
CA VAL A 313 7.90 -1.02 -14.86
C VAL A 313 7.68 0.13 -15.84
N LEU A 314 8.63 1.07 -15.94
CA LEU A 314 8.58 2.19 -16.90
C LEU A 314 8.57 1.75 -18.37
N GLN A 315 9.24 0.65 -18.71
CA GLN A 315 9.20 0.06 -20.05
C GLN A 315 7.87 -0.64 -20.35
N ASN A 316 7.20 -1.18 -19.33
CA ASN A 316 5.92 -1.85 -19.49
C ASN A 316 4.78 -0.83 -19.55
N THR A 317 4.56 -0.26 -20.73
CA THR A 317 3.52 0.74 -20.96
C THR A 317 2.11 0.28 -20.54
N SER A 318 1.83 -1.03 -20.57
CA SER A 318 0.55 -1.58 -20.12
C SER A 318 0.30 -1.44 -18.61
N ALA A 319 1.36 -1.24 -17.81
CA ALA A 319 1.28 -1.03 -16.37
C ALA A 319 0.71 0.35 -16.00
N PHE A 320 0.81 1.34 -16.90
CA PHE A 320 0.39 2.73 -16.65
C PHE A 320 -0.86 3.11 -17.43
N ARG A 321 -1.95 2.37 -17.24
CA ARG A 321 -3.27 2.70 -17.84
C ARG A 321 -3.82 4.06 -17.36
N SER A 322 -3.25 4.62 -16.30
CA SER A 322 -3.57 5.96 -15.81
C SER A 322 -2.30 6.79 -15.63
N ALA A 323 -2.39 8.08 -15.98
CA ALA A 323 -1.35 9.07 -15.72
C ALA A 323 -0.96 9.12 -14.24
N ARG A 324 -1.94 8.88 -13.35
CA ARG A 324 -1.75 8.84 -11.90
C ARG A 324 -0.75 7.78 -11.47
N ARG A 325 -0.84 6.57 -12.01
CA ARG A 325 0.13 5.50 -11.70
C ARG A 325 1.55 5.85 -12.17
N LEU A 326 1.68 6.49 -13.32
CA LEU A 326 3.00 6.95 -13.77
C LEU A 326 3.55 8.00 -12.81
N ARG A 327 2.74 8.99 -12.43
CA ARG A 327 3.09 10.00 -11.43
C ARG A 327 3.59 9.36 -10.15
N ASP A 328 2.84 8.42 -9.57
CA ASP A 328 3.20 7.76 -8.31
C ASP A 328 4.53 7.00 -8.41
N VAL A 329 4.75 6.26 -9.50
CA VAL A 329 6.03 5.58 -9.74
C VAL A 329 7.19 6.57 -9.84
N LEU A 330 7.00 7.71 -10.52
CA LEU A 330 8.03 8.74 -10.63
C LEU A 330 8.28 9.44 -9.30
N THR A 331 7.24 9.76 -8.52
CA THR A 331 7.42 10.33 -7.18
C THR A 331 8.23 9.37 -6.31
N THR A 332 7.81 8.11 -6.18
CA THR A 332 8.51 7.15 -5.32
C THR A 332 9.97 6.97 -5.77
N PHE A 333 10.21 6.91 -7.08
CA PHE A 333 11.56 6.76 -7.61
C PHE A 333 12.42 8.02 -7.40
N GLY A 334 11.81 9.21 -7.53
CA GLY A 334 12.43 10.49 -7.19
C GLY A 334 12.87 10.56 -5.73
N LEU A 335 12.01 10.11 -4.80
CA LEU A 335 12.34 10.03 -3.37
C LEU A 335 13.56 9.12 -3.12
N LEU A 336 13.65 7.98 -3.80
CA LEU A 336 14.81 7.10 -3.70
C LEU A 336 16.10 7.74 -4.23
N LEU A 337 16.03 8.51 -5.32
CA LEU A 337 17.19 9.25 -5.83
C LEU A 337 17.64 10.34 -4.85
N TYR A 338 16.70 11.00 -4.18
CA TYR A 338 16.99 12.04 -3.19
C TYR A 338 17.71 11.54 -1.94
N THR A 339 17.61 10.25 -1.61
CA THR A 339 18.42 9.65 -0.52
C THR A 339 19.92 9.87 -0.73
N GLY A 340 20.35 10.02 -1.99
CA GLY A 340 21.77 10.17 -2.34
C GLY A 340 22.59 8.92 -2.07
N GLU A 341 21.95 7.76 -1.84
CA GLU A 341 22.65 6.52 -1.54
C GLU A 341 23.57 6.12 -2.72
N PRO A 342 24.90 5.98 -2.51
CA PRO A 342 25.84 5.81 -3.60
C PRO A 342 25.60 4.56 -4.46
N SER A 343 25.23 3.42 -3.84
CA SER A 343 24.98 2.18 -4.59
C SER A 343 23.76 2.30 -5.51
N PHE A 344 22.75 3.06 -5.08
CA PHE A 344 21.53 3.37 -5.81
C PHE A 344 21.79 4.30 -6.98
N LEU A 345 22.51 5.39 -6.75
CA LEU A 345 22.91 6.32 -7.83
C LEU A 345 23.77 5.60 -8.87
N GLN A 346 24.70 4.75 -8.43
CA GLN A 346 25.53 3.95 -9.34
C GLN A 346 24.68 2.97 -10.16
N ALA A 347 23.73 2.27 -9.55
CA ALA A 347 22.80 1.38 -10.25
C ALA A 347 21.92 2.17 -11.24
N TYR A 348 21.40 3.33 -10.83
CA TYR A 348 20.60 4.24 -11.67
C TYR A 348 21.38 4.68 -12.91
N TRP A 349 22.59 5.22 -12.74
CA TRP A 349 23.45 5.62 -13.87
C TRP A 349 23.98 4.43 -14.70
N GLY A 350 23.97 3.23 -14.13
CA GLY A 350 24.28 1.98 -14.82
C GLY A 350 23.16 1.48 -15.75
N SER A 351 21.92 1.85 -15.46
CA SER A 351 20.69 1.36 -16.10
C SER A 351 20.31 2.09 -17.39
N SER A 352 19.24 1.64 -18.07
CA SER A 352 18.65 2.36 -19.22
C SER A 352 17.42 3.19 -18.84
N MET A 353 17.38 3.67 -17.59
CA MET A 353 16.26 4.38 -17.00
C MET A 353 15.77 5.58 -17.79
N LEU A 354 16.68 6.39 -18.33
CA LEU A 354 16.30 7.59 -19.10
C LEU A 354 15.48 7.21 -20.35
N LYS A 355 15.84 6.11 -21.00
CA LYS A 355 15.09 5.55 -22.13
C LYS A 355 13.76 4.97 -21.68
N ALA A 356 13.72 4.27 -20.54
CA ALA A 356 12.48 3.75 -19.96
C ALA A 356 11.49 4.88 -19.65
N LEU A 357 11.97 5.95 -19.01
CA LEU A 357 11.21 7.15 -18.71
C LEU A 357 10.68 7.82 -19.99
N SER A 358 11.52 7.96 -21.02
CA SER A 358 11.09 8.55 -22.30
C SER A 358 10.00 7.73 -23.00
N VAL A 359 10.00 6.40 -22.85
CA VAL A 359 8.95 5.51 -23.35
C VAL A 359 7.66 5.68 -22.56
N ALA A 360 7.75 5.69 -21.22
CA ALA A 360 6.58 5.85 -20.34
C ALA A 360 5.84 7.17 -20.58
N LEU A 361 6.56 8.30 -20.64
CA LEU A 361 5.97 9.63 -20.87
C LEU A 361 5.30 9.72 -22.24
N ARG A 362 5.96 9.21 -23.30
CA ARG A 362 5.36 9.19 -24.64
C ARG A 362 4.07 8.39 -24.69
N HIS A 363 4.00 7.27 -23.97
CA HIS A 363 2.77 6.50 -23.88
C HIS A 363 1.68 7.27 -23.14
N CYS A 364 2.01 7.79 -21.95
CA CYS A 364 1.07 8.54 -21.10
C CYS A 364 0.44 9.74 -21.82
N PHE A 365 1.26 10.56 -22.50
CA PHE A 365 0.77 11.78 -23.15
C PHE A 365 0.12 11.55 -24.52
N ARG A 366 0.30 10.38 -25.14
CA ARG A 366 -0.34 10.06 -26.42
C ARG A 366 -1.85 9.96 -26.29
N ASP A 367 -2.31 9.26 -25.25
CA ASP A 367 -3.74 9.00 -25.04
C ASP A 367 -4.48 10.27 -24.64
N ALA A 368 -3.79 11.15 -23.93
CA ALA A 368 -4.32 12.39 -23.39
C ALA A 368 -4.72 13.42 -24.49
N LYS A 369 -4.35 13.22 -25.75
CA LYS A 369 -4.79 14.05 -26.89
C LYS A 369 -6.23 13.82 -27.31
N THR A 370 -6.74 12.62 -27.08
CA THR A 370 -8.00 12.18 -27.69
C THR A 370 -9.24 12.60 -26.91
N LYS A 371 -9.06 13.18 -25.73
CA LYS A 371 -10.14 13.48 -24.78
C LYS A 371 -10.09 14.94 -24.36
N SER A 372 -11.26 15.54 -24.18
CA SER A 372 -11.39 16.80 -23.43
C SER A 372 -10.82 16.60 -22.03
N ARG A 373 -9.74 17.32 -21.70
CA ARG A 373 -9.09 17.19 -20.39
C ARG A 373 -9.81 18.03 -19.35
N SER A 374 -10.00 17.45 -18.17
CA SER A 374 -10.37 18.22 -16.99
C SER A 374 -9.19 19.06 -16.51
N GLN A 375 -9.46 20.02 -15.63
CA GLN A 375 -8.40 20.79 -14.98
C GLN A 375 -7.48 19.89 -14.13
N ASP A 376 -8.04 18.87 -13.49
CA ASP A 376 -7.29 17.91 -12.67
C ASP A 376 -6.33 17.07 -13.51
N ASP A 377 -6.73 16.68 -14.73
CA ASP A 377 -5.85 15.98 -15.67
C ASP A 377 -4.64 16.84 -16.07
N ILE A 378 -4.83 18.15 -16.22
CA ILE A 378 -3.75 19.08 -16.57
C ILE A 378 -2.77 19.22 -15.40
N PHE A 379 -3.24 19.33 -14.16
CA PHE A 379 -2.37 19.39 -13.00
C PHE A 379 -1.57 18.10 -12.83
N LEU A 380 -2.22 16.96 -13.02
CA LEU A 380 -1.56 15.65 -12.97
C LEU A 380 -0.45 15.53 -14.02
N ASP A 381 -0.70 16.01 -15.24
CA ASP A 381 0.30 16.05 -16.31
C ASP A 381 1.50 16.93 -15.95
N ILE A 382 1.25 18.09 -15.33
CA ILE A 382 2.32 18.98 -14.84
C ILE A 382 3.16 18.27 -13.77
N ASP A 383 2.52 17.61 -12.81
CA ASP A 383 3.22 16.87 -11.75
C ASP A 383 4.12 15.77 -12.32
N ILE A 384 3.63 15.02 -13.32
CA ILE A 384 4.43 14.01 -14.03
C ILE A 384 5.67 14.64 -14.66
N LEU A 385 5.51 15.79 -15.32
CA LEU A 385 6.63 16.50 -15.95
C LEU A 385 7.63 17.04 -14.92
N VAL A 386 7.16 17.54 -13.77
CA VAL A 386 8.02 17.98 -12.66
C VAL A 386 8.84 16.81 -12.13
N MET A 387 8.21 15.65 -11.89
CA MET A 387 8.92 14.46 -11.42
C MET A 387 9.87 13.90 -12.50
N ALA A 388 9.51 13.97 -13.78
CA ALA A 388 10.41 13.59 -14.86
C ALA A 388 11.62 14.54 -14.98
N ALA A 389 11.42 15.84 -14.76
CA ALA A 389 12.51 16.82 -14.75
C ALA A 389 13.49 16.58 -13.61
N LEU A 390 13.01 16.12 -12.45
CA LEU A 390 13.87 15.69 -11.36
C LEU A 390 14.86 14.59 -11.78
N HIS A 391 14.41 13.59 -12.53
CA HIS A 391 15.29 12.55 -13.07
C HIS A 391 16.40 13.12 -13.97
N LEU A 392 16.10 14.15 -14.76
CA LEU A 392 17.09 14.85 -15.59
C LEU A 392 18.13 15.58 -14.73
N GLN A 393 17.75 16.14 -13.57
CA GLN A 393 18.71 16.75 -12.65
C GLN A 393 19.74 15.73 -12.13
N PHE A 394 19.30 14.49 -11.84
CA PHE A 394 20.21 13.41 -11.43
C PHE A 394 21.08 12.88 -12.57
N VAL A 395 20.60 12.93 -13.81
CA VAL A 395 21.41 12.63 -15.00
C VAL A 395 22.51 13.69 -15.17
N ASP A 396 22.14 14.97 -15.10
CA ASP A 396 23.08 16.09 -15.18
C ASP A 396 24.13 16.04 -14.06
N LYS A 397 23.70 15.77 -12.81
CA LYS A 397 24.61 15.54 -11.68
C LYS A 397 25.60 14.42 -11.98
N GLY A 398 25.13 13.26 -12.45
CA GLY A 398 25.99 12.12 -12.81
C GLY A 398 26.99 12.43 -13.92
N LEU A 399 26.60 13.23 -14.91
CA LEU A 399 27.50 13.70 -15.97
C LEU A 399 28.58 14.63 -15.42
N ARG A 400 28.21 15.60 -14.57
CA ARG A 400 29.14 16.54 -13.93
C ARG A 400 30.15 15.86 -13.01
N GLU A 401 29.70 14.81 -12.31
CA GLU A 401 30.55 14.01 -11.41
C GLU A 401 31.38 12.95 -12.15
N GLY A 402 31.16 12.77 -13.46
CA GLY A 402 31.84 11.74 -14.27
C GLY A 402 31.38 10.31 -13.97
N ALA A 403 30.35 10.14 -13.15
CA ALA A 403 29.76 8.85 -12.81
C ALA A 403 28.84 8.30 -13.92
N LEU A 404 28.29 9.20 -14.74
CA LEU A 404 27.56 8.89 -15.97
C LEU A 404 28.36 9.38 -17.18
N THR A 405 28.49 8.53 -18.19
CA THR A 405 29.19 8.88 -19.43
C THR A 405 28.22 9.39 -20.48
N VAL A 406 28.58 10.46 -21.19
CA VAL A 406 27.73 11.11 -22.23
C VAL A 406 27.14 10.11 -23.24
N HIS A 407 27.88 9.07 -23.64
CA HIS A 407 27.40 8.07 -24.62
C HIS A 407 26.20 7.22 -24.13
N LYS A 408 25.95 7.19 -22.82
CA LYS A 408 24.77 6.53 -22.22
C LYS A 408 23.52 7.42 -22.24
N VAL A 409 23.68 8.72 -22.49
CA VAL A 409 22.60 9.70 -22.53
C VAL A 409 22.27 10.00 -23.98
N GLN A 410 21.17 9.44 -24.48
CA GLN A 410 20.69 9.77 -25.81
C GLN A 410 19.96 11.12 -25.77
N VAL A 411 20.42 12.07 -26.58
CA VAL A 411 19.83 13.41 -26.69
C VAL A 411 18.34 13.33 -27.03
N SER A 412 17.92 12.33 -27.83
CA SER A 412 16.51 12.09 -28.15
C SER A 412 15.65 11.74 -26.94
N ASP A 413 16.19 11.01 -25.96
CA ASP A 413 15.45 10.65 -24.74
C ASP A 413 15.29 11.89 -23.84
N VAL A 414 16.35 12.69 -23.68
CA VAL A 414 16.30 13.98 -22.96
C VAL A 414 15.24 14.91 -23.58
N TRP A 415 15.28 15.09 -24.90
CA TRP A 415 14.28 15.92 -25.59
C TRP A 415 12.87 15.37 -25.43
N SER A 416 12.68 14.05 -25.46
CA SER A 416 11.35 13.45 -25.29
C SER A 416 10.78 13.69 -23.89
N ILE A 417 11.62 13.89 -22.88
CA ILE A 417 11.22 14.21 -21.51
C ILE A 417 10.95 15.71 -21.36
N MET A 418 11.85 16.57 -21.86
CA MET A 418 11.72 18.03 -21.75
C MET A 418 10.56 18.58 -22.61
N GLU A 419 10.43 18.04 -23.81
CA GLU A 419 9.39 18.39 -24.76
C GLU A 419 8.73 17.09 -25.22
N PRO A 420 7.73 16.59 -24.50
CA PRO A 420 6.87 15.54 -25.02
C PRO A 420 6.18 16.12 -26.25
N ARG A 421 6.80 15.92 -27.44
CA ARG A 421 6.43 16.54 -28.73
C ARG A 421 4.96 16.36 -29.11
N GLU A 422 4.28 15.46 -28.42
CA GLU A 422 2.86 15.26 -28.56
C GLU A 422 2.05 16.47 -28.03
N LEU A 423 2.48 17.23 -27.02
CA LEU A 423 1.74 18.40 -26.50
C LEU A 423 1.75 19.65 -27.41
N GLN A 424 2.60 19.71 -28.44
CA GLN A 424 2.77 20.91 -29.28
C GLN A 424 1.76 21.01 -30.45
N ASN A 425 1.08 19.92 -30.82
CA ASN A 425 0.23 19.89 -32.02
C ASN A 425 -1.21 20.43 -31.83
N ASP A 426 -1.58 20.85 -30.60
CA ASP A 426 -2.91 21.41 -30.31
C ASP A 426 -2.93 22.94 -30.27
N ALA A 427 -1.83 23.62 -30.60
CA ALA A 427 -1.94 25.03 -30.96
C ALA A 427 -2.75 25.12 -32.27
N PRO A 428 -3.94 25.74 -32.27
CA PRO A 428 -4.70 25.88 -33.50
C PRO A 428 -3.79 26.63 -34.47
N HIS A 429 -3.47 26.01 -35.61
CA HIS A 429 -2.87 26.69 -36.75
C HIS A 429 -3.89 27.66 -37.36
N GLY A 430 -4.32 28.64 -36.57
CA GLY A 430 -4.87 29.90 -37.03
C GLY A 430 -3.69 30.73 -37.52
N ALA A 431 -3.45 30.62 -38.82
CA ALA A 431 -2.78 31.61 -39.66
C ALA A 431 -1.60 32.37 -39.04
N HIS A 432 -0.37 31.96 -39.38
CA HIS A 432 0.60 32.89 -39.98
C HIS A 432 1.76 32.11 -40.62
N ASN A 433 1.77 32.07 -41.95
CA ASN A 433 3.01 31.96 -42.71
C ASN A 433 3.84 33.21 -42.38
N GLY A 434 5.01 33.03 -41.78
CA GLY A 434 5.94 34.11 -41.50
C GLY A 434 7.30 33.56 -41.08
N ASP A 435 8.28 33.80 -41.94
CA ASP A 435 9.68 33.40 -41.87
C ASP A 435 10.39 33.61 -40.51
N HIS A 436 11.38 32.74 -40.30
CA HIS A 436 12.58 32.88 -39.47
C HIS A 436 12.45 33.20 -37.98
N ARG A 437 13.03 32.33 -37.14
CA ARG A 437 13.96 32.74 -36.05
C ARG A 437 14.77 31.58 -35.47
N THR A 438 16.08 31.69 -35.69
CA THR A 438 17.19 31.54 -34.72
C THR A 438 16.95 30.71 -33.45
N MET A 439 17.75 29.64 -33.30
CA MET A 439 18.10 29.04 -32.02
C MET A 439 18.69 30.10 -31.08
N VAL A 440 18.01 30.35 -29.97
CA VAL A 440 18.61 30.96 -28.79
C VAL A 440 19.15 29.82 -27.95
N GLY A 441 20.45 29.80 -27.71
CA GLY A 441 21.08 28.90 -26.76
C GLY A 441 20.60 29.21 -25.35
N TRP A 442 20.16 28.18 -24.64
CA TRP A 442 19.95 28.21 -23.21
C TRP A 442 21.20 27.61 -22.56
N ASN A 443 21.86 28.41 -21.71
CA ASN A 443 22.85 27.95 -20.75
C ASN A 443 22.14 27.38 -19.52
#